data_AF-A0A316AF76-F1
#
_entry.id   AF-A0A316AF76-F1
#
_cell.length_a   1.000
_cell.length_b   1.000
_cell.length_c   1.000
_cell.angle_alpha   90.00
_cell.angle_beta   90.00
_cell.angle_gamma   90.00
#
_symmetry.space_group_name_H-M   'P 1'
#
loop_
_entity.id
_entity.type
_entity.pdbx_description
1 polymer ?
#
loop_
_entity_poly.entity_id
_entity_poly.type
_entity_poly.pdbx_seq_one_letter_code
_entity_poly.pdbx_strand_id
1 'polypeptide(L)'
;MQDLQDLKKAFYQVQPLYEVLFPKALTNKRKYFLSLIDAEAIEYLNYVHRQVNESINANAKKYHVHMALTRPLNEKLRETAQANQEQEYSPDQYDPKFGVLPTNTSTADGAYILFYLKHQLVRLYLEIQDSYPEQLKEEPLTEDDIYLTYFNHIAPNPSHISEAVQIKIASPSNPRITPQSIKSLKHLLVTTRMLQKAFLLIIP
;
A
#
# COMPACT_ATOMS: atom_id res chain seq x y z
N MET A 1 24.43 0.89 2.74
CA MET A 1 23.29 0.44 1.92
C MET A 1 22.81 -0.84 2.59
N GLN A 2 21.55 -0.91 3.03
CA GLN A 2 21.03 -2.14 3.65
C GLN A 2 20.66 -3.11 2.54
N ASP A 3 21.12 -4.36 2.64
CA ASP A 3 20.95 -5.34 1.56
C ASP A 3 19.51 -5.85 1.49
N LEU A 4 19.06 -6.18 0.28
CA LEU A 4 17.70 -6.67 0.00
C LEU A 4 17.33 -7.91 0.86
N GLN A 5 18.33 -8.66 1.32
CA GLN A 5 18.17 -9.87 2.13
C GLN A 5 17.78 -9.58 3.59
N ASP A 6 18.01 -8.35 4.08
CA ASP A 6 17.70 -7.96 5.47
C ASP A 6 16.27 -7.40 5.63
N LEU A 7 15.52 -7.28 4.53
CA LEU A 7 14.14 -6.80 4.58
C LEU A 7 13.22 -7.88 5.15
N LYS A 8 12.49 -7.51 6.21
CA LYS A 8 11.44 -8.34 6.79
C LYS A 8 10.41 -8.68 5.72
N LYS A 9 10.21 -9.97 5.44
CA LYS A 9 9.15 -10.44 4.56
C LYS A 9 7.81 -10.38 5.31
N ALA A 10 6.85 -9.68 4.72
CA ALA A 10 5.47 -9.71 5.15
C ALA A 10 4.66 -10.65 4.26
N PHE A 11 3.64 -11.29 4.82
CA PHE A 11 2.74 -12.18 4.10
C PHE A 11 1.30 -11.78 4.40
N TYR A 12 0.45 -11.79 3.37
CA TYR A 12 -0.97 -11.56 3.53
C TYR A 12 -1.59 -12.64 4.43
N GLN A 13 -2.33 -12.20 5.46
CA GLN A 13 -3.14 -13.08 6.32
C GLN A 13 -4.53 -13.33 5.74
N VAL A 14 -4.98 -12.43 4.87
CA VAL A 14 -6.22 -12.50 4.10
C VAL A 14 -5.85 -12.30 2.63
N GLN A 15 -6.42 -13.10 1.73
CA GLN A 15 -6.13 -12.97 0.30
C GLN A 15 -6.51 -11.56 -0.18
N PRO A 16 -5.60 -10.85 -0.87
CA PRO A 16 -5.92 -9.52 -1.36
C PRO A 16 -6.99 -9.53 -2.44
N LEU A 17 -7.78 -8.46 -2.54
CA LEU A 17 -8.74 -8.23 -3.63
C LEU A 17 -8.06 -7.62 -4.86
N TYR A 18 -7.05 -6.78 -4.62
CA TYR A 18 -6.35 -6.04 -5.65
C TYR A 18 -4.83 -6.22 -5.61
N GLU A 19 -4.19 -6.06 -6.77
CA GLU A 19 -2.74 -5.99 -6.95
C GLU A 19 -2.33 -4.77 -7.77
N VAL A 20 -1.07 -4.34 -7.64
CA VAL A 20 -0.51 -3.22 -8.40
C VAL A 20 0.32 -3.75 -9.57
N LEU A 21 -0.10 -3.44 -10.80
CA LEU A 21 0.62 -3.72 -12.03
C LEU A 21 1.48 -2.52 -12.42
N PHE A 22 2.78 -2.62 -12.20
CA PHE A 22 3.73 -1.54 -12.45
C PHE A 22 4.92 -2.00 -13.32
N PRO A 23 5.58 -1.10 -14.07
CA PRO A 23 6.78 -1.45 -14.83
C PRO A 23 7.82 -2.17 -13.96
N LYS A 24 8.64 -3.04 -14.54
CA LYS A 24 9.62 -3.83 -13.78
C LYS A 24 10.70 -2.94 -13.16
N ALA A 25 11.02 -3.15 -11.88
CA ALA A 25 12.13 -2.47 -11.22
C ALA A 25 13.49 -2.94 -11.76
N LEU A 26 14.20 -2.06 -12.47
CA LEU A 26 15.48 -2.38 -13.10
C LEU A 26 16.68 -2.10 -12.19
N THR A 27 16.58 -1.12 -11.28
CA THR A 27 17.67 -0.74 -10.37
C THR A 27 17.51 -1.40 -8.99
N ASN A 28 18.63 -1.61 -8.29
CA ASN A 28 18.61 -2.17 -6.93
C ASN A 28 17.89 -1.23 -5.95
N LYS A 29 18.00 0.09 -6.15
CA LYS A 29 17.28 1.10 -5.38
C LYS A 29 15.77 0.91 -5.51
N ARG A 30 15.25 0.84 -6.74
CA ARG A 30 13.81 0.57 -6.99
C ARG A 30 13.36 -0.74 -6.35
N LYS A 31 14.11 -1.83 -6.54
CA LYS A 31 13.78 -3.14 -5.95
C LYS A 31 13.68 -3.10 -4.43
N TYR A 32 14.65 -2.45 -3.78
CA TYR A 32 14.68 -2.26 -2.33
C TYR A 32 13.45 -1.52 -1.82
N PHE A 33 13.14 -0.36 -2.41
CA PHE A 33 12.00 0.44 -1.98
C PHE A 33 10.65 -0.21 -2.28
N LEU A 34 10.51 -0.91 -3.41
CA LEU A 34 9.29 -1.70 -3.68
C LEU A 34 9.07 -2.77 -2.62
N SER A 35 10.10 -3.55 -2.29
CA SER A 35 10.01 -4.56 -1.24
C SER A 35 9.64 -3.97 0.12
N LEU A 36 10.14 -2.77 0.44
CA LEU A 36 9.77 -2.05 1.66
C LEU A 36 8.31 -1.60 1.65
N ILE A 37 7.87 -0.98 0.54
CA ILE A 37 6.49 -0.50 0.37
C ILE A 37 5.50 -1.67 0.44
N ASP A 38 5.80 -2.77 -0.26
CA ASP A 38 4.95 -3.96 -0.27
C ASP A 38 4.84 -4.59 1.12
N ALA A 39 5.96 -4.72 1.83
CA ALA A 39 5.97 -5.26 3.18
C ALA A 39 5.11 -4.41 4.14
N GLU A 40 5.27 -3.08 4.09
CA GLU A 40 4.49 -2.16 4.93
C GLU A 40 2.99 -2.18 4.57
N ALA A 41 2.66 -2.20 3.27
CA ALA A 41 1.28 -2.29 2.79
C ALA A 41 0.60 -3.58 3.28
N ILE A 42 1.29 -4.72 3.17
CA ILE A 42 0.82 -6.02 3.67
C ILE A 42 0.61 -5.97 5.19
N GLU A 43 1.57 -5.44 5.95
CA GLU A 43 1.46 -5.34 7.40
C GLU A 43 0.31 -4.44 7.83
N TYR A 44 0.09 -3.33 7.13
CA TYR A 44 -1.00 -2.41 7.38
C TYR A 44 -2.37 -3.07 7.11
N LEU A 45 -2.55 -3.76 5.99
CA LEU A 45 -3.80 -4.50 5.73
C LEU A 45 -4.04 -5.58 6.78
N ASN A 46 -3.02 -6.38 7.10
CA ASN A 46 -3.12 -7.40 8.14
C ASN A 46 -3.55 -6.80 9.48
N TYR A 47 -3.04 -5.61 9.80
CA TYR A 47 -3.47 -4.85 10.98
C TYR A 47 -4.95 -4.45 10.88
N VAL A 48 -5.39 -3.83 9.78
CA VAL A 48 -6.79 -3.41 9.60
C VAL A 48 -7.73 -4.61 9.68
N HIS A 49 -7.44 -5.68 8.95
CA HIS A 49 -8.24 -6.91 8.99
C HIS A 49 -8.33 -7.48 10.39
N ARG A 50 -7.23 -7.51 11.14
CA ARG A 50 -7.23 -7.96 12.53
C ARG A 50 -8.12 -7.07 13.41
N GLN A 51 -7.98 -5.75 13.34
CA GLN A 51 -8.79 -4.83 14.13
C GLN A 51 -10.29 -5.00 13.84
N VAL A 52 -10.67 -5.16 12.57
CA VAL A 52 -12.08 -5.35 12.19
C VAL A 52 -12.59 -6.73 12.60
N ASN A 53 -11.80 -7.80 12.42
CA ASN A 53 -12.23 -9.16 12.75
C ASN A 53 -12.31 -9.41 14.26
N GLU A 54 -11.42 -8.83 15.05
CA GLU A 54 -11.40 -8.94 16.51
C GLU A 54 -12.36 -7.95 17.21
N SER A 55 -13.02 -7.07 16.46
CA SER A 55 -13.97 -6.10 17.00
C SER A 55 -15.23 -6.77 17.58
N ILE A 56 -15.59 -6.37 18.79
CA ILE A 56 -16.71 -6.94 19.56
C ILE A 56 -18.10 -6.65 18.98
N ASN A 57 -18.27 -5.59 18.17
CA ASN A 57 -19.56 -5.21 17.61
C ASN A 57 -19.42 -4.39 16.30
N ALA A 58 -20.53 -4.21 15.59
CA ALA A 58 -20.56 -3.52 14.30
C ALA A 58 -20.11 -2.05 14.39
N ASN A 59 -20.37 -1.35 15.48
CA ASN A 59 -19.93 0.04 15.65
C ASN A 59 -18.41 0.15 15.79
N ALA A 60 -17.78 -0.78 16.51
CA ALA A 60 -16.33 -0.88 16.60
C ALA A 60 -15.72 -1.18 15.22
N LYS A 61 -16.30 -2.11 14.44
CA LYS A 61 -15.87 -2.39 13.06
C LYS A 61 -15.93 -1.14 12.17
N LYS A 62 -17.07 -0.43 12.18
CA LYS A 62 -17.26 0.85 11.47
C LYS A 62 -16.22 1.88 11.87
N TYR A 63 -15.90 1.96 13.17
CA TYR A 63 -14.88 2.86 13.67
C TYR A 63 -13.50 2.52 13.09
N HIS A 64 -13.08 1.25 13.10
CA HIS A 64 -11.78 0.85 12.58
C HIS A 64 -11.64 1.08 11.06
N VAL A 65 -12.67 0.75 10.27
CA VAL A 65 -12.68 1.01 8.82
C VAL A 65 -12.58 2.50 8.53
N HIS A 66 -13.44 3.31 9.16
CA HIS A 66 -13.41 4.76 8.99
C HIS A 66 -12.07 5.37 9.44
N MET A 67 -11.53 4.92 10.57
CA MET A 67 -10.22 5.39 11.05
C MET A 67 -9.10 5.05 10.08
N ALA A 68 -9.12 3.87 9.48
CA ALA A 68 -8.12 3.46 8.50
C ALA A 68 -8.15 4.36 7.26
N LEU A 69 -9.35 4.59 6.69
CA LEU A 69 -9.54 5.40 5.48
C LEU A 69 -9.30 6.90 5.69
N THR A 70 -9.64 7.44 6.86
CA THR A 70 -9.64 8.91 7.09
C THR A 70 -8.40 9.45 7.82
N ARG A 71 -7.58 8.59 8.45
CA ARG A 71 -6.40 9.05 9.20
C ARG A 71 -5.08 8.64 8.54
N PRO A 72 -4.47 7.49 8.86
CA PRO A 72 -3.13 7.18 8.35
C PRO A 72 -3.12 7.09 6.81
N LEU A 73 -4.16 6.54 6.18
CA LEU A 73 -4.18 6.42 4.73
C LEU A 73 -4.40 7.76 4.04
N ASN A 74 -5.34 8.59 4.55
CA ASN A 74 -5.58 9.95 4.05
C ASN A 74 -4.31 10.81 4.13
N GLU A 75 -3.62 10.77 5.28
CA GLU A 75 -2.38 11.50 5.50
C GLU A 75 -1.30 11.07 4.49
N LYS A 76 -1.09 9.76 4.31
CA LYS A 76 -0.07 9.24 3.38
C LYS A 76 -0.40 9.54 1.91
N LEU A 77 -1.67 9.50 1.51
CA LEU A 77 -2.10 9.91 0.17
C LEU A 77 -1.76 11.38 -0.08
N ARG A 78 -2.07 12.27 0.88
CA ARG A 78 -1.76 13.71 0.78
C ARG A 78 -0.26 14.00 0.76
N GLU A 79 0.50 13.38 1.65
CA GLU A 79 1.97 13.52 1.68
C GLU A 79 2.60 13.06 0.36
N THR A 80 2.12 11.93 -0.20
CA THR A 80 2.62 11.42 -1.49
C THR A 80 2.25 12.36 -2.63
N ALA A 81 1.05 12.93 -2.62
CA ALA A 81 0.64 13.92 -3.61
C ALA A 81 1.50 15.18 -3.56
N GLN A 82 1.75 15.70 -2.35
CA GLN A 82 2.63 16.85 -2.13
C GLN A 82 4.05 16.56 -2.61
N ALA A 83 4.61 15.40 -2.26
CA ALA A 83 5.97 15.02 -2.69
C ALA A 83 6.10 14.90 -4.22
N ASN A 84 5.08 14.37 -4.90
CA ASN A 84 5.06 14.32 -6.37
C ASN A 84 5.06 15.73 -6.99
N GLN A 85 4.33 16.68 -6.38
CA GLN A 85 4.27 18.05 -6.86
C GLN A 85 5.58 18.81 -6.61
N GLU A 86 6.14 18.71 -5.40
CA GLU A 86 7.38 19.41 -5.01
C GLU A 86 8.61 18.98 -5.83
N GLN A 87 8.65 17.70 -6.23
CA GLN A 87 9.76 17.16 -7.03
C GLN A 87 9.51 17.26 -8.55
N GLU A 88 8.36 17.80 -8.96
CA GLU A 88 7.93 17.87 -10.36
C GLU A 88 8.04 16.50 -11.06
N TYR A 89 7.67 15.44 -10.34
CA TYR A 89 7.79 14.09 -10.87
C TYR A 89 6.66 13.76 -11.85
N SER A 90 7.03 13.12 -12.95
CA SER A 90 6.11 12.77 -14.04
C SER A 90 6.38 11.36 -14.58
N PRO A 91 5.37 10.71 -15.20
CA PRO A 91 5.52 9.34 -15.71
C PRO A 91 6.63 9.15 -16.75
N ASP A 92 6.91 10.16 -17.57
CA ASP A 92 7.96 10.14 -18.60
C ASP A 92 9.39 10.05 -18.02
N GLN A 93 9.56 10.35 -16.74
CA GLN A 93 10.86 10.27 -16.08
C GLN A 93 11.26 8.84 -15.70
N TYR A 94 10.32 7.90 -15.63
CA TYR A 94 10.63 6.53 -15.20
C TYR A 94 10.08 5.41 -16.08
N ASP A 95 9.06 5.68 -16.91
CA ASP A 95 8.43 4.69 -17.76
C ASP A 95 8.84 4.92 -19.24
N PRO A 96 9.61 3.98 -19.84
CA PRO A 96 10.09 4.13 -21.21
C PRO A 96 8.97 4.16 -22.25
N LYS A 97 7.73 3.80 -21.91
CA LYS A 97 6.60 3.91 -22.83
C LYS A 97 6.29 5.35 -23.25
N PHE A 98 6.73 6.33 -22.47
CA PHE A 98 6.53 7.76 -22.76
C PHE A 98 7.73 8.42 -23.47
N GLY A 99 8.81 7.68 -23.76
CA GLY A 99 9.96 8.20 -24.50
C GLY A 99 11.30 7.70 -23.98
N VAL A 100 12.36 8.42 -24.35
CA VAL A 100 13.73 8.13 -23.89
C VAL A 100 13.85 8.51 -22.42
N LEU A 101 14.21 7.55 -21.58
CA LEU A 101 14.38 7.79 -20.15
C LEU A 101 15.48 8.83 -19.88
N PRO A 102 15.31 9.69 -18.86
CA PRO A 102 16.34 10.64 -18.46
C PRO A 102 17.66 9.94 -18.15
N THR A 103 18.78 10.56 -18.53
CA THR A 103 20.12 10.12 -18.13
C THR A 103 20.35 10.28 -16.61
N ASN A 104 19.58 11.15 -15.96
CA ASN A 104 19.59 11.30 -14.51
C ASN A 104 18.86 10.14 -13.83
N THR A 105 19.63 9.12 -13.44
CA THR A 105 19.11 7.92 -12.78
C THR A 105 18.50 8.20 -11.40
N SER A 106 18.90 9.27 -10.71
CA SER A 106 18.37 9.61 -9.38
C SER A 106 16.93 10.13 -9.47
N THR A 107 16.67 11.07 -10.37
CA THR A 107 15.31 11.58 -10.66
C THR A 107 14.41 10.44 -11.15
N ALA A 108 14.90 9.61 -12.07
CA ALA A 108 14.15 8.49 -12.59
C ALA A 108 13.81 7.45 -11.50
N ASP A 109 14.74 7.15 -10.58
CA ASP A 109 14.48 6.27 -9.44
C ASP A 109 13.49 6.90 -8.45
N GLY A 110 13.62 8.20 -8.15
CA GLY A 110 12.71 8.92 -7.26
C GLY A 110 11.27 8.93 -7.77
N ALA A 111 11.08 9.33 -9.03
CA ALA A 111 9.79 9.32 -9.70
C ALA A 111 9.16 7.92 -9.71
N TYR A 112 9.94 6.89 -10.07
CA TYR A 112 9.48 5.51 -10.06
C TYR A 112 8.93 5.09 -8.68
N ILE A 113 9.68 5.38 -7.62
CA ILE A 113 9.34 4.94 -6.25
C ILE A 113 8.09 5.67 -5.74
N LEU A 114 7.98 6.99 -5.95
CA LEU A 114 6.82 7.75 -5.49
C LEU A 114 5.55 7.43 -6.29
N PHE A 115 5.65 7.20 -7.59
CA PHE A 115 4.49 6.74 -8.36
C PHE A 115 4.06 5.33 -7.96
N TYR A 116 5.00 4.42 -7.68
CA TYR A 116 4.65 3.11 -7.13
C TYR A 116 3.92 3.22 -5.78
N LEU A 117 4.44 4.05 -4.86
CA LEU A 117 3.81 4.30 -3.56
C LEU A 117 2.39 4.85 -3.72
N LYS A 118 2.20 5.82 -4.63
CA LYS A 118 0.89 6.37 -4.96
C LYS A 118 -0.09 5.28 -5.37
N HIS A 119 0.26 4.41 -6.31
CA HIS A 119 -0.62 3.33 -6.76
C HIS A 119 -0.89 2.31 -5.64
N GLN A 120 0.09 2.02 -4.80
CA GLN A 120 -0.11 1.16 -3.63
C GLN A 120 -1.08 1.76 -2.60
N LEU A 121 -1.01 3.07 -2.33
CA LEU A 121 -1.93 3.72 -1.41
C LEU A 121 -3.37 3.76 -1.94
N VAL A 122 -3.56 3.99 -3.24
CA VAL A 122 -4.88 3.90 -3.88
C VAL A 122 -5.41 2.46 -3.78
N ARG A 123 -4.58 1.46 -4.06
CA ARG A 123 -4.93 0.04 -3.93
C ARG A 123 -5.29 -0.34 -2.49
N LEU A 124 -4.59 0.18 -1.48
CA LEU A 124 -4.95 -0.01 -0.06
C LEU A 124 -6.31 0.61 0.27
N TYR A 125 -6.63 1.77 -0.30
CA TYR A 125 -7.91 2.43 -0.09
C TYR A 125 -9.05 1.56 -0.62
N LEU A 126 -8.97 1.16 -1.90
CA LEU A 126 -9.94 0.27 -2.55
C LEU A 126 -10.11 -1.04 -1.79
N GLU A 127 -9.00 -1.68 -1.41
CA GLU A 127 -9.04 -2.93 -0.64
C GLU A 127 -9.83 -2.79 0.66
N ILE A 128 -9.58 -1.73 1.44
CA ILE A 128 -10.22 -1.56 2.74
C ILE A 128 -11.72 -1.30 2.57
N GLN A 129 -12.13 -0.44 1.63
CA GLN A 129 -13.55 -0.15 1.42
C GLN A 129 -14.31 -1.37 0.90
N ASP A 130 -13.72 -2.14 -0.02
CA ASP A 130 -14.40 -3.25 -0.70
C ASP A 130 -14.37 -4.53 0.13
N SER A 131 -13.42 -4.66 1.06
CA SER A 131 -13.42 -5.72 2.07
C SER A 131 -14.54 -5.54 3.11
N TYR A 132 -15.03 -4.32 3.30
CA TYR A 132 -15.93 -3.96 4.42
C TYR A 132 -17.07 -3.01 4.02
N PRO A 133 -17.86 -3.31 2.97
CA PRO A 133 -18.87 -2.40 2.42
C PRO A 133 -19.96 -2.03 3.44
N GLU A 134 -20.38 -2.97 4.29
CA GLU A 134 -21.39 -2.73 5.33
C GLU A 134 -20.87 -1.86 6.50
N GLN A 135 -19.56 -1.68 6.61
CA GLN A 135 -18.92 -0.92 7.66
C GLN A 135 -18.50 0.49 7.21
N LEU A 136 -18.75 0.86 5.96
CA LEU A 136 -18.52 2.21 5.46
C LEU A 136 -19.49 3.22 6.09
N LYS A 137 -19.01 4.45 6.29
CA LYS A 137 -19.83 5.59 6.72
C LYS A 137 -20.26 6.48 5.56
N GLU A 138 -19.39 6.60 4.57
CA GLU A 138 -19.61 7.36 3.34
C GLU A 138 -19.82 6.38 2.17
N GLU A 139 -20.28 6.90 1.02
CA GLU A 139 -20.31 6.11 -0.21
C GLU A 139 -18.90 5.68 -0.62
N PRO A 140 -18.70 4.44 -1.10
CA PRO A 140 -17.41 3.98 -1.56
C PRO A 140 -16.94 4.84 -2.74
N LEU A 141 -15.64 5.15 -2.77
CA LEU A 141 -15.05 5.91 -3.85
C LEU A 141 -14.64 4.97 -4.98
N THR A 142 -14.83 5.40 -6.23
CA THR A 142 -14.22 4.70 -7.36
C THR A 142 -12.72 4.96 -7.41
N GLU A 143 -11.99 4.18 -8.21
CA GLU A 143 -10.56 4.43 -8.44
C GLU A 143 -10.34 5.89 -8.93
N ASP A 144 -11.14 6.36 -9.89
CA ASP A 144 -11.08 7.72 -10.42
C ASP A 144 -11.34 8.79 -9.34
N ASP A 145 -12.33 8.58 -8.47
CA ASP A 145 -12.63 9.51 -7.38
C ASP A 145 -11.45 9.67 -6.43
N ILE A 146 -10.74 8.56 -6.14
CA ILE A 146 -9.55 8.59 -5.27
C ILE A 146 -8.43 9.37 -5.96
N TYR A 147 -8.12 9.10 -7.24
CA TYR A 147 -7.09 9.88 -7.93
C TYR A 147 -7.44 11.36 -8.02
N LEU A 148 -8.70 11.69 -8.31
CA LEU A 148 -9.14 13.07 -8.43
C LEU A 148 -9.04 13.78 -7.08
N THR A 149 -9.47 13.14 -6.00
CA THR A 149 -9.48 13.70 -4.64
C THR A 149 -8.07 14.00 -4.13
N TYR A 150 -7.11 13.11 -4.37
CA TYR A 150 -5.77 13.23 -3.77
C TYR A 150 -4.70 13.75 -4.72
N PHE A 151 -4.80 13.44 -6.02
CA PHE A 151 -3.75 13.72 -7.00
C PHE A 151 -4.20 14.66 -8.14
N ASN A 152 -5.46 15.09 -8.14
CA ASN A 152 -6.02 16.05 -9.11
C ASN A 152 -5.90 15.59 -10.58
N HIS A 153 -6.09 14.30 -10.83
CA HIS A 153 -6.21 13.73 -12.17
C HIS A 153 -7.02 12.42 -12.10
N ILE A 154 -7.46 11.89 -13.24
CA ILE A 154 -8.16 10.59 -13.32
C ILE A 154 -7.20 9.41 -13.20
N ALA A 155 -7.71 8.20 -12.97
CA ALA A 155 -6.89 7.00 -12.96
C ALA A 155 -6.15 6.82 -14.30
N PRO A 156 -4.92 6.28 -14.30
CA PRO A 156 -4.22 5.93 -15.53
C PRO A 156 -5.04 4.96 -16.40
N ASN A 157 -4.90 5.07 -17.72
CA ASN A 157 -5.48 4.13 -18.67
C ASN A 157 -4.37 3.52 -19.55
N PRO A 158 -4.07 2.21 -19.44
CA PRO A 158 -4.71 1.23 -18.54
C PRO A 158 -4.40 1.49 -17.05
N SER A 159 -5.29 1.02 -16.17
CA SER A 159 -5.12 1.15 -14.72
C SER A 159 -3.88 0.38 -14.24
N HIS A 160 -3.26 0.92 -13.19
CA HIS A 160 -2.18 0.24 -12.46
C HIS A 160 -2.72 -0.66 -11.35
N ILE A 161 -4.03 -0.70 -11.12
CA ILE A 161 -4.69 -1.54 -10.12
C ILE A 161 -5.51 -2.59 -10.87
N SER A 162 -5.28 -3.86 -10.57
CA SER A 162 -6.06 -4.97 -11.13
C SER A 162 -6.60 -5.87 -10.03
N GLU A 163 -7.65 -6.63 -10.34
CA GLU A 163 -8.11 -7.70 -9.46
C GLU A 163 -6.97 -8.70 -9.23
N ALA A 164 -6.75 -9.06 -7.97
CA ALA A 164 -5.78 -10.06 -7.60
C ALA A 164 -6.30 -11.46 -7.96
N VAL A 165 -5.39 -12.31 -8.44
CA VAL A 165 -5.73 -13.70 -8.81
C VAL A 165 -6.16 -14.48 -7.56
N GLN A 166 -7.42 -14.90 -7.54
CA GLN A 166 -7.98 -15.68 -6.42
C GLN A 166 -7.44 -17.12 -6.40
N ILE A 167 -6.91 -17.55 -5.26
CA ILE A 167 -6.33 -18.90 -5.12
C ILE A 167 -7.45 -19.79 -4.58
N LYS A 168 -7.99 -20.65 -5.45
CA LYS A 168 -8.95 -21.67 -5.02
C LYS A 168 -8.22 -22.74 -4.22
N ILE A 169 -8.27 -22.64 -2.89
CA ILE A 169 -7.81 -23.72 -2.01
C ILE A 169 -8.92 -24.79 -2.02
N ALA A 170 -8.60 -25.98 -2.51
CA ALA A 170 -9.48 -27.15 -2.35
C ALA A 170 -9.71 -27.37 -0.84
N SER A 171 -10.97 -27.49 -0.40
CA SER A 171 -11.33 -27.56 1.02
C SER A 171 -10.50 -28.61 1.77
N PRO A 172 -9.75 -28.23 2.81
CA PRO A 172 -9.02 -29.20 3.62
C PRO A 172 -10.01 -29.91 4.57
N SER A 173 -10.04 -31.24 4.51
CA SER A 173 -10.61 -32.07 5.58
C SER A 173 -9.90 -31.74 6.91
N ASN A 174 -10.68 -31.32 7.91
CA ASN A 174 -10.25 -30.92 9.26
C ASN A 174 -9.04 -31.69 9.84
N PRO A 175 -8.05 -30.97 10.39
CA PRO A 175 -7.33 -31.43 11.55
C PRO A 175 -7.55 -30.49 12.76
N ARG A 176 -7.84 -31.11 13.91
CA ARG A 176 -7.95 -30.51 15.25
C ARG A 176 -6.74 -29.64 15.61
N ILE A 177 -6.98 -28.45 16.17
CA ILE A 177 -5.95 -27.64 16.83
C ILE A 177 -6.22 -27.62 18.34
N THR A 178 -5.25 -28.08 19.12
CA THR A 178 -5.16 -27.87 20.58
C THR A 178 -4.56 -26.50 20.89
N PRO A 179 -5.04 -25.78 21.92
CA PRO A 179 -4.64 -24.40 22.17
C PRO A 179 -3.28 -24.33 22.88
N GLN A 180 -2.36 -23.50 22.35
CA GLN A 180 -1.18 -23.06 23.08
C GLN A 180 -1.20 -21.54 23.33
N SER A 181 -0.75 -21.21 24.54
CA SER A 181 -0.85 -19.94 25.27
C SER A 181 -0.19 -18.74 24.56
N ILE A 182 -0.91 -17.61 24.51
CA ILE A 182 -0.42 -16.31 24.03
C ILE A 182 0.25 -15.57 25.20
N LYS A 183 1.57 -15.35 25.12
CA LYS A 183 2.26 -14.34 25.93
C LYS A 183 2.21 -12.99 25.22
N SER A 184 1.82 -11.94 25.96
CA SER A 184 1.63 -10.57 25.47
C SER A 184 2.92 -9.94 24.94
N LEU A 185 2.83 -9.12 23.88
CA LEU A 185 3.91 -8.25 23.43
C LEU A 185 3.41 -6.80 23.29
N LYS A 186 3.86 -5.97 24.24
CA LYS A 186 3.92 -4.51 24.10
C LYS A 186 5.03 -4.19 23.11
N HIS A 187 4.72 -3.78 21.87
CA HIS A 187 5.62 -2.98 21.02
C HIS A 187 4.89 -2.57 19.75
N LEU A 188 4.36 -1.34 19.68
CA LEU A 188 3.79 -0.77 18.45
C LEU A 188 3.83 0.77 18.49
N LEU A 189 5.04 1.32 18.58
CA LEU A 189 5.31 2.77 18.45
C LEU A 189 6.55 3.08 17.58
N VAL A 190 7.01 2.14 16.75
CA VAL A 190 8.30 2.27 16.02
C VAL A 190 8.13 2.47 14.49
N THR A 191 6.95 2.26 13.92
CA THR A 191 6.76 2.20 12.45
C THR A 191 6.75 3.56 11.74
N THR A 192 6.41 4.66 12.42
CA THR A 192 6.41 6.00 11.81
C THR A 192 7.80 6.54 11.43
N ARG A 193 8.88 6.02 12.03
CA ARG A 193 10.25 6.48 11.75
C ARG A 193 10.86 5.94 10.46
N MET A 194 10.37 4.81 9.94
CA MET A 194 10.97 4.16 8.76
C MET A 194 10.53 4.83 7.45
N LEU A 195 9.25 5.21 7.33
CA LEU A 195 8.74 5.97 6.17
C LEU A 195 9.31 7.40 6.13
N GLN A 196 9.48 8.06 7.28
CA GLN A 196 10.20 9.34 7.36
C GLN A 196 11.66 9.21 6.89
N LYS A 197 12.34 8.09 7.19
CA LYS A 197 13.69 7.83 6.68
C LYS A 197 13.73 7.57 5.18
N ALA A 198 12.71 6.91 4.61
CA ALA A 198 12.59 6.75 3.17
C ALA A 198 12.41 8.10 2.47
N PHE A 199 11.56 8.98 3.03
CA PHE A 199 11.39 10.37 2.57
C PHE A 199 12.69 11.18 2.64
N LEU A 200 13.42 11.10 3.76
CA LEU A 200 14.71 11.79 3.96
C LEU A 200 15.87 11.25 3.11
N LEU A 201 15.73 10.06 2.50
CA LEU A 201 16.73 9.48 1.58
C LEU A 201 16.42 9.75 0.10
N ILE A 202 15.22 10.26 -0.20
CA ILE A 202 14.76 10.58 -1.55
C ILE A 202 14.91 12.08 -1.84
N ILE A 203 14.85 12.93 -0.81
CA ILE A 203 15.07 14.38 -0.91
C ILE A 203 16.52 14.69 -0.49
N PRO A 204 17.39 15.22 -1.38
CA PRO A 204 18.74 15.66 -1.04
C PRO A 204 18.75 16.88 -0.10
#